data_AF-A0A7V8XFG0-F1
#
_entry.id   AF-A0A7V8XFG0-F1
#
_cell.length_a   1.000
_cell.length_b   1.000
_cell.length_c   1.000
_cell.angle_alpha   90.00
_cell.angle_beta   90.00
_cell.angle_gamma   90.00
#
_symmetry.space_group_name_H-M   'P 1'
#
loop_
_entity.id
_entity.type
_entity.pdbx_description
1 polymer ?
#
loop_
_entity_poly.entity_id
_entity_poly.type
_entity_poly.pdbx_seq_one_letter_code
_entity_poly.pdbx_strand_id
1 'polypeptide(L)'
;MQHDRPTPQELAEAVREFLQDEILPILDDRRLKFRTIVAINGLGIAERELWAKTPPRQEDWDLARRIRAGDVPENAVALLKEQVAEKLRVSNPRHLAKYDE
;
A
#
# COMPACT_ATOMS: atom_id res chain seq x y z
N MET A 1 13.04 26.32 18.57
CA MET A 1 11.68 25.83 18.24
C MET A 1 11.79 25.08 16.93
N GLN A 2 11.63 23.76 17.00
CA GLN A 2 11.70 22.86 15.85
C GLN A 2 10.51 23.19 14.94
N HIS A 3 10.78 23.43 13.65
CA HIS A 3 9.79 23.94 12.70
C HIS A 3 8.50 23.13 12.69
N ASP A 4 7.38 23.85 12.77
CA ASP A 4 5.99 23.44 12.54
C ASP A 4 5.77 23.11 11.05
N ARG A 5 6.56 22.17 10.52
CA ARG A 5 6.48 21.73 9.12
C ARG A 5 5.72 20.43 9.05
N PRO A 6 4.73 20.34 8.15
CA PRO A 6 3.95 19.12 8.00
C PRO A 6 4.86 17.97 7.58
N THR A 7 4.60 16.81 8.17
CA THR A 7 5.22 15.54 7.84
C THR A 7 4.83 15.09 6.43
N PRO A 8 5.61 14.21 5.77
CA PRO A 8 5.21 13.61 4.50
C PRO A 8 3.83 12.95 4.53
N GLN A 9 3.45 12.40 5.68
CA GLN A 9 2.14 11.81 5.96
C GLN A 9 1.04 12.86 5.89
N GLU A 10 1.16 13.94 6.68
CA GLU A 10 0.19 15.03 6.72
C GLU A 10 0.05 15.72 5.35
N LEU A 11 1.15 15.82 4.59
CA LEU A 11 1.10 16.32 3.21
C LEU A 11 0.36 15.38 2.25
N ALA A 12 0.62 14.07 2.33
CA ALA A 12 -0.05 13.10 1.48
C ALA A 12 -1.56 13.06 1.76
N GLU A 13 -1.94 13.08 3.04
CA GLU A 13 -3.33 13.12 3.50
C GLU A 13 -4.04 14.39 3.02
N ALA A 14 -3.45 15.56 3.25
CA ALA A 14 -4.03 16.84 2.82
C ALA A 14 -4.23 16.90 1.29
N VAL A 15 -3.29 16.39 0.50
CA VAL A 15 -3.43 16.33 -0.96
C VAL A 15 -4.52 15.33 -1.35
N ARG A 16 -4.62 14.17 -0.68
CA ARG A 16 -5.65 13.16 -0.95
C ARG A 16 -7.04 13.73 -0.70
N GLU A 17 -7.24 14.39 0.44
CA GLU A 17 -8.51 15.02 0.83
C GLU A 17 -8.90 16.13 -0.14
N PHE A 18 -7.97 17.03 -0.49
CA PHE A 18 -8.22 18.07 -1.49
C PHE A 18 -8.68 17.48 -2.84
N LEU A 19 -7.98 16.46 -3.34
CA LEU A 19 -8.34 15.83 -4.60
C LEU A 19 -9.72 15.14 -4.53
N GLN A 20 -10.06 14.56 -3.38
CA GLN A 20 -11.30 13.82 -3.19
C GLN A 20 -12.51 14.72 -2.98
N ASP A 21 -12.37 15.73 -2.13
CA ASP A 21 -13.50 16.48 -1.59
C ASP A 21 -13.73 17.79 -2.36
N GLU A 22 -12.69 18.37 -2.96
CA GLU A 22 -12.79 19.61 -3.74
C GLU A 22 -12.70 19.37 -5.24
N ILE A 23 -11.74 18.57 -5.70
CA ILE A 23 -11.49 18.40 -7.15
C ILE A 23 -12.43 17.38 -7.78
N LEU A 24 -12.51 16.16 -7.26
CA LEU A 24 -13.29 15.09 -7.88
C LEU A 24 -14.76 15.45 -8.15
N PRO A 25 -15.49 16.17 -7.27
CA PRO A 25 -16.89 16.52 -7.49
C PRO A 25 -17.12 17.48 -8.66
N ILE A 26 -16.16 18.35 -8.98
CA ILE A 26 -16.31 19.40 -10.00
C ILE A 26 -15.81 18.99 -11.40
N LEU A 27 -15.18 17.81 -11.53
CA LEU A 27 -14.63 17.37 -12.81
C LEU A 27 -15.73 16.83 -13.73
N ASP A 28 -15.98 17.42 -14.88
CA ASP A 28 -16.96 16.88 -15.84
C ASP A 28 -16.34 15.86 -16.82
N ASP A 29 -15.06 16.03 -17.16
CA ASP A 29 -14.37 15.13 -18.08
C ASP A 29 -14.16 13.74 -17.47
N ARG A 30 -14.66 12.71 -18.16
CA ARG A 30 -14.63 11.31 -17.68
C ARG A 30 -13.20 10.78 -17.54
N ARG A 31 -12.29 11.15 -18.43
CA ARG A 31 -10.90 10.69 -18.41
C ARG A 31 -10.14 11.34 -17.25
N LEU A 32 -10.41 12.61 -16.99
CA LEU A 32 -9.83 13.34 -15.87
C LEU A 32 -10.37 12.83 -14.54
N LYS A 33 -11.69 12.63 -14.40
CA LYS A 33 -12.32 11.95 -13.24
C LYS A 33 -11.64 10.63 -12.92
N PHE A 34 -11.45 9.76 -13.92
CA PHE A 34 -10.78 8.47 -13.73
C PHE A 34 -9.34 8.63 -13.21
N ARG A 35 -8.57 9.53 -13.81
CA ARG A 35 -7.17 9.79 -13.38
C ARG A 35 -7.10 10.34 -11.97
N THR A 36 -8.03 11.19 -11.56
CA THR A 36 -8.13 11.71 -10.19
C THR A 36 -8.41 10.61 -9.19
N ILE A 37 -9.34 9.69 -9.50
CA ILE A 37 -9.60 8.51 -8.66
C ILE A 37 -8.34 7.64 -8.53
N VAL A 38 -7.61 7.42 -9.63
CA VAL A 38 -6.34 6.68 -9.60
C VAL A 38 -5.31 7.38 -8.70
N ALA A 39 -5.19 8.71 -8.79
CA ALA A 39 -4.29 9.48 -7.94
C ALA A 39 -4.66 9.40 -6.46
N ILE A 40 -5.94 9.56 -6.11
CA ILE A 40 -6.46 9.42 -4.74
C ILE A 40 -6.14 8.03 -4.17
N ASN A 41 -6.40 6.98 -4.95
CA ASN A 41 -6.10 5.61 -4.54
C ASN A 41 -4.59 5.38 -4.35
N GLY A 42 -3.77 5.92 -5.25
CA GLY A 42 -2.30 5.86 -5.16
C GLY A 42 -1.76 6.57 -3.91
N LEU A 43 -2.28 7.76 -3.60
CA LEU A 43 -1.94 8.49 -2.36
C LEU A 43 -2.35 7.70 -1.12
N GLY A 44 -3.53 7.08 -1.12
CA GLY A 44 -3.94 6.22 -0.01
C GLY A 44 -3.01 5.01 0.20
N ILE A 45 -2.42 4.45 -0.86
CA ILE A 45 -1.38 3.40 -0.74
C ILE A 45 -0.11 3.98 -0.13
N ALA A 46 0.37 5.12 -0.65
CA ALA A 46 1.57 5.79 -0.16
C ALA A 46 1.45 6.17 1.33
N GLU A 47 0.30 6.67 1.76
CA GLU A 47 0.01 6.94 3.18
C GLU A 47 0.16 5.67 4.02
N ARG A 48 -0.44 4.55 3.60
CA ARG A 48 -0.35 3.28 4.34
C ARG A 48 1.08 2.75 4.41
N GLU A 49 1.88 2.95 3.36
CA GLU A 49 3.31 2.64 3.37
C GLU A 49 4.10 3.56 4.32
N LEU A 50 3.79 4.86 4.34
CA LEU A 50 4.40 5.82 5.28
C LEU A 50 4.03 5.53 6.75
N TRP A 51 2.86 4.91 6.98
CA TRP A 51 2.43 4.41 8.30
C TRP A 51 3.04 3.05 8.66
N ALA A 52 3.49 2.26 7.68
CA ALA A 52 4.12 0.97 7.91
C ALA A 52 5.52 1.16 8.50
N LYS A 53 5.62 1.08 9.84
CA LYS A 53 6.90 1.17 10.59
C LYS A 53 7.81 -0.06 10.44
N THR A 54 7.45 -1.01 9.58
CA THR A 54 8.22 -2.24 9.39
C THR A 54 9.40 -1.96 8.46
N PRO A 55 10.66 -2.15 8.89
CA PRO A 55 11.80 -2.02 7.99
C PRO A 55 11.65 -2.99 6.81
N PRO A 56 12.11 -2.62 5.60
CA PRO A 56 12.10 -3.53 4.47
C PRO A 56 12.82 -4.82 4.86
N ARG A 57 12.09 -5.95 4.91
CA ARG A 57 12.71 -7.24 5.22
C ARG A 57 13.71 -7.58 4.12
N GLN A 58 14.92 -7.95 4.54
CA GLN A 58 16.03 -8.30 3.65
C GLN A 58 15.81 -9.62 2.86
N GLU A 59 14.66 -10.28 2.96
CA GLU A 59 14.54 -11.73 2.72
C GLU A 59 13.61 -12.16 1.56
N ASP A 60 12.97 -11.25 0.83
CA ASP A 60 12.11 -11.65 -0.31
C ASP A 60 12.93 -12.37 -1.42
N TRP A 61 14.20 -12.00 -1.58
CA TRP A 61 15.06 -12.54 -2.64
C TRP A 61 15.62 -13.92 -2.35
N ASP A 62 15.86 -14.25 -1.09
CA ASP A 62 16.50 -15.51 -0.69
C ASP A 62 15.52 -16.68 -0.81
N LEU A 63 14.28 -16.53 -0.35
CA LEU A 63 13.24 -17.53 -0.54
C LEU A 63 12.95 -17.75 -2.04
N ALA A 64 12.86 -16.67 -2.82
CA ALA A 64 12.68 -16.76 -4.27
C ALA A 64 13.87 -17.45 -4.97
N ARG A 65 15.10 -17.23 -4.50
CA ARG A 65 16.31 -17.91 -5.02
C ARG A 65 16.26 -19.41 -4.75
N ARG A 66 15.92 -19.81 -3.52
CA ARG A 66 15.82 -21.22 -3.10
C ARG A 66 14.75 -21.98 -3.87
N ILE A 67 13.56 -21.38 -4.04
CA ILE A 67 12.48 -21.95 -4.86
C ILE A 67 12.94 -22.17 -6.31
N ARG A 68 13.60 -21.19 -6.93
CA ARG A 68 14.13 -21.33 -8.30
C ARG A 68 15.24 -22.38 -8.42
N ALA A 69 15.99 -22.62 -7.35
CA ALA A 69 17.02 -23.66 -7.30
C ALA A 69 16.45 -25.06 -7.00
N GLY A 70 15.15 -25.20 -6.77
CA GLY A 70 14.49 -26.46 -6.41
C GLY A 70 14.62 -26.83 -4.92
N ASP A 71 15.31 -26.03 -4.12
CA ASP A 71 15.36 -26.15 -2.65
C ASP A 71 14.15 -25.46 -2.03
N VAL A 72 12.96 -26.00 -2.26
CA VAL A 72 11.72 -25.42 -1.72
C VAL A 72 11.58 -25.83 -0.25
N PRO A 73 11.59 -24.87 0.71
CA PRO A 73 11.28 -25.21 2.10
C PRO A 73 9.90 -25.83 2.24
N GLU A 74 9.74 -26.82 3.11
CA GLU A 74 8.43 -27.46 3.36
C GLU A 74 7.37 -26.45 3.81
N ASN A 75 7.78 -25.39 4.52
CA ASN A 75 6.91 -24.32 4.99
C ASN A 75 6.81 -23.12 4.02
N ALA A 76 7.30 -23.22 2.78
CA ALA A 76 7.34 -22.10 1.84
C ALA A 76 5.96 -21.47 1.59
N VAL A 77 4.92 -22.29 1.48
CA VAL A 77 3.54 -21.81 1.27
C VAL A 77 3.03 -21.03 2.47
N ALA A 78 3.32 -21.49 3.70
CA ALA A 78 2.91 -20.80 4.92
C ALA A 78 3.63 -19.44 5.04
N LEU A 79 4.94 -19.40 4.77
CA LEU A 79 5.74 -18.17 4.75
C LEU A 79 5.22 -17.17 3.71
N LEU A 80 4.92 -17.62 2.48
CA LEU A 80 4.37 -16.74 1.45
C LEU A 80 3.01 -16.18 1.83
N LYS A 81 2.13 -17.00 2.43
CA LYS A 81 0.81 -16.55 2.87
C LYS A 81 0.91 -15.47 3.94
N GLU A 82 1.80 -15.63 4.92
CA GLU A 82 2.05 -14.63 5.95
C GLU A 82 2.57 -13.32 5.34
N GLN A 83 3.57 -13.40 4.45
CA GLN A 83 4.14 -12.24 3.77
C GLN A 83 3.11 -11.49 2.92
N VAL A 84 2.30 -12.23 2.13
CA VAL A 84 1.24 -11.63 1.32
C VAL A 84 0.17 -11.02 2.23
N ALA A 85 -0.17 -11.65 3.35
CA ALA A 85 -1.12 -11.10 4.29
C ALA A 85 -0.63 -9.78 4.91
N GLU A 86 0.65 -9.68 5.30
CA GLU A 86 1.26 -8.43 5.74
C GLU A 86 1.19 -7.34 4.65
N LYS A 87 1.57 -7.66 3.41
CA LYS A 87 1.49 -6.73 2.27
C LYS A 87 0.06 -6.27 1.99
N LEU A 88 -0.92 -7.17 2.12
CA LEU A 88 -2.33 -6.87 1.94
C LEU A 88 -2.91 -6.02 3.07
N ARG A 89 -2.47 -6.19 4.33
CA ARG A 89 -2.88 -5.28 5.42
C ARG A 89 -2.55 -3.84 5.11
N VAL A 90 -1.42 -3.61 4.44
CA VAL A 90 -1.01 -2.29 3.96
C VAL A 90 -1.76 -1.93 2.69
N SER A 91 -1.73 -2.75 1.64
CA SER A 91 -2.20 -2.32 0.31
C SER A 91 -3.73 -2.37 0.16
N ASN A 92 -4.38 -3.39 0.73
CA ASN A 92 -5.80 -3.67 0.56
C ASN A 92 -6.36 -4.53 1.73
N PRO A 93 -6.56 -3.94 2.93
CA PRO A 93 -6.93 -4.69 4.13
C PRO A 93 -8.28 -5.42 4.00
N ARG A 94 -9.21 -4.89 3.19
CA ARG A 94 -10.50 -5.52 2.91
C ARG A 94 -10.37 -6.87 2.19
N HIS A 95 -9.27 -7.12 1.49
CA HIS A 95 -9.05 -8.38 0.80
C HIS A 95 -8.88 -9.56 1.77
N LEU A 96 -8.32 -9.31 2.96
CA LEU A 96 -8.10 -10.36 3.96
C LEU A 96 -9.38 -10.84 4.61
N ALA A 97 -10.34 -9.93 4.83
CA ALA A 97 -11.65 -10.26 5.39
C ALA A 97 -12.42 -11.30 4.56
N LYS A 98 -12.08 -11.50 3.27
CA LYS A 98 -12.68 -12.51 2.39
C LYS A 98 -12.20 -13.94 2.68
N TYR A 99 -11.09 -14.10 3.38
CA TYR A 99 -10.44 -15.40 3.63
C TYR A 99 -10.44 -15.79 5.12
N ASP A 100 -11.11 -15.00 5.98
CA ASP A 100 -11.32 -15.29 7.40
C ASP A 100 -12.63 -16.09 7.65
N GLU A 101 -13.35 -16.51 6.60
CA GLU A 101 -14.49 -17.45 6.59
C GLU A 101 -14.06 -18.86 6.12
#